data_AF-A0A1J8Q732-F1
#
_entry.id   AF-A0A1J8Q732-F1
#
_cell.length_a   1.000
_cell.length_b   1.000
_cell.length_c   1.000
_cell.angle_alpha   90.00
_cell.angle_beta   90.00
_cell.angle_gamma   90.00
#
_symmetry.space_group_name_H-M   'P 1'
#
loop_
_entity.id
_entity.type
_entity.pdbx_description
1 polymer ?
#
loop_
_entity_poly.entity_id
_entity_poly.type
_entity_poly.pdbx_seq_one_letter_code
_entity_poly.pdbx_strand_id
1 'polypeptide(L)'
;MTILDGNSESDLISLLNTIQELTEQLTQNRAISISLHASVGAVKTQAAHTQTGFVLRRFNLDKSQDAYDAELERMNSSLAAENQTLQHDNKQLGVLIREYEQTLESVMSAFRRRARDVQEHELALIREYESKLIARESEDLLLALSASTAQSAALGRISNMLRRLMRILHGEDAKGADTPEANKGNMGEFDFEEKEDWSLERDCELSRLERENAVLRRMLGMEVQEIDPNTKCITDYPADHSHLPGSHPDSSNHIPQPPQPQRRILGGAPGTVGPYGTYKKGKPG
;
A
#
# COMPACT_ATOMS: atom_id res chain seq x y z
N MET A 1 -66.01 -23.04 -17.18
CA MET A 1 -65.41 -22.14 -18.18
C MET A 1 -65.25 -20.78 -17.50
N THR A 2 -64.15 -20.64 -16.75
CA THR A 2 -63.86 -19.53 -15.83
C THR A 2 -62.35 -19.29 -15.90
N ILE A 3 -61.90 -18.71 -17.01
CA ILE A 3 -60.49 -18.32 -17.26
C ILE A 3 -60.45 -16.87 -17.79
N LEU A 4 -61.35 -16.02 -17.29
CA LEU A 4 -61.43 -14.60 -17.71
C LEU A 4 -61.29 -13.62 -16.52
N ASP A 5 -61.40 -14.06 -15.26
CA ASP A 5 -61.25 -13.18 -14.08
C ASP A 5 -59.79 -12.91 -13.67
N GLY A 6 -58.87 -13.83 -13.95
CA GLY A 6 -57.46 -13.62 -13.61
C GLY A 6 -56.77 -12.54 -14.45
N ASN A 7 -57.28 -12.29 -15.67
CA ASN A 7 -56.73 -11.27 -16.56
C ASN A 7 -57.27 -9.87 -16.21
N SER A 8 -58.55 -9.76 -15.86
CA SER A 8 -59.17 -8.49 -15.44
C SER A 8 -58.60 -7.96 -14.12
N GLU A 9 -58.31 -8.84 -13.15
CA GLU A 9 -57.63 -8.45 -11.90
C GLU A 9 -56.19 -8.00 -12.15
N SER A 10 -55.46 -8.70 -13.03
CA SER A 10 -54.09 -8.31 -13.42
C SER A 10 -54.05 -6.96 -14.17
N ASP A 11 -55.02 -6.73 -15.06
CA ASP A 11 -55.17 -5.48 -15.80
C ASP A 11 -55.58 -4.33 -14.86
N LEU A 12 -56.44 -4.60 -13.87
CA LEU A 12 -56.83 -3.64 -12.83
C LEU A 12 -55.65 -3.26 -11.93
N ILE A 13 -54.82 -4.23 -11.53
CA ILE A 13 -53.60 -3.98 -10.75
C ILE A 13 -52.60 -3.13 -11.57
N SER A 14 -52.44 -3.44 -12.86
CA SER A 14 -51.58 -2.65 -13.77
C SER A 14 -52.10 -1.22 -13.96
N LEU A 15 -53.41 -1.05 -14.06
CA LEU A 15 -54.06 0.27 -14.14
C LEU A 15 -53.87 1.07 -12.85
N LEU A 16 -54.02 0.44 -11.68
CA LEU A 16 -53.81 1.11 -10.40
C LEU A 16 -52.35 1.55 -10.21
N ASN A 17 -51.40 0.69 -10.61
CA ASN A 17 -49.97 1.03 -10.57
C ASN A 17 -49.63 2.18 -11.52
N THR A 18 -50.17 2.20 -12.74
CA THR A 18 -49.96 3.31 -13.69
C THR A 18 -50.63 4.60 -13.24
N ILE A 19 -51.82 4.54 -12.61
CA ILE A 19 -52.45 5.72 -11.98
C ILE A 19 -51.59 6.25 -10.83
N GLN A 20 -51.01 5.37 -10.01
CA GLN A 20 -50.10 5.75 -8.94
C GLN A 20 -48.85 6.44 -9.49
N GLU A 21 -48.24 5.86 -10.53
CA GLU A 21 -47.06 6.42 -11.20
C GLU A 21 -47.37 7.78 -11.85
N LEU A 22 -48.50 7.92 -12.54
CA LEU A 22 -48.95 9.20 -13.11
C LEU A 22 -49.22 10.25 -12.04
N THR A 23 -49.77 9.85 -10.89
CA THR A 23 -50.01 10.75 -9.76
C THR A 23 -48.68 11.23 -9.16
N GLU A 24 -47.72 10.33 -9.00
CA GLU A 24 -46.37 10.66 -8.53
C GLU A 24 -45.68 11.64 -9.51
N GLN A 25 -45.72 11.35 -10.81
CA GLN A 25 -45.19 12.24 -11.85
C GLN A 25 -45.88 13.61 -11.85
N LEU A 26 -47.20 13.67 -11.63
CA LEU A 26 -47.94 14.93 -11.52
C LEU A 26 -47.49 15.75 -10.31
N THR A 27 -47.29 15.10 -9.15
CA THR A 27 -46.80 15.77 -7.94
C THR A 27 -45.39 16.32 -8.12
N GLN A 28 -44.52 15.55 -8.79
CA GLN A 28 -43.15 15.97 -9.12
C GLN A 28 -43.16 17.16 -10.10
N ASN A 29 -43.94 17.10 -11.18
CA ASN A 29 -44.08 18.20 -12.14
C ASN A 29 -44.62 19.47 -11.49
N ARG A 30 -45.56 19.34 -10.54
CA ARG A 30 -46.06 20.47 -9.76
C ARG A 30 -44.97 21.08 -8.89
N ALA A 31 -44.18 20.26 -8.21
CA ALA A 31 -43.06 20.74 -7.40
C ALA A 31 -42.00 21.49 -8.23
N ILE A 32 -41.65 20.95 -9.41
CA ILE A 32 -40.72 21.61 -10.37
C ILE A 32 -41.30 22.93 -10.87
N SER A 33 -42.61 22.97 -11.18
CA SER A 33 -43.26 24.20 -11.64
C SER A 33 -43.24 25.29 -10.57
N ILE A 34 -43.47 24.93 -9.30
CA ILE A 34 -43.39 25.86 -8.17
C ILE A 34 -41.95 26.38 -8.00
N SER A 35 -40.93 25.50 -8.08
CA SER A 35 -39.54 25.91 -7.94
C SER A 35 -39.08 26.82 -9.09
N LEU A 36 -39.51 26.53 -10.31
CA LEU A 36 -39.23 27.36 -11.49
C LEU A 36 -39.93 28.73 -11.36
N HIS A 37 -41.17 28.76 -10.88
CA HIS A 37 -41.87 30.03 -10.66
C HIS A 37 -41.19 30.89 -9.58
N ALA A 38 -40.63 30.26 -8.54
CA ALA A 38 -39.83 30.94 -7.53
C ALA A 38 -38.52 31.50 -8.10
N SER A 39 -37.79 30.72 -8.93
CA SER A 39 -36.54 31.17 -9.55
C SER A 39 -36.77 32.29 -10.57
N VAL A 40 -37.84 32.22 -11.38
CA VAL A 40 -38.27 33.31 -12.27
C VAL A 40 -38.58 34.58 -11.48
N GLY A 41 -39.22 34.47 -10.31
CA GLY A 41 -39.46 35.60 -9.40
C GLY A 41 -38.17 36.25 -8.90
N ALA A 42 -37.18 35.44 -8.52
CA ALA A 42 -35.86 35.93 -8.11
C ALA A 42 -35.11 36.61 -9.26
N VAL A 43 -35.07 35.99 -10.45
CA VAL A 43 -34.44 36.55 -11.65
C VAL A 43 -35.12 37.85 -12.09
N LYS A 44 -36.45 37.94 -12.02
CA LYS A 44 -37.18 39.18 -12.33
C LYS A 44 -36.80 40.31 -11.38
N THR A 45 -36.66 40.01 -10.08
CA THR A 45 -36.21 40.97 -9.07
C THR A 45 -34.77 41.41 -9.34
N GLN A 46 -33.87 40.48 -9.68
CA GLN A 46 -32.50 40.79 -10.08
C GLN A 46 -32.44 41.61 -11.38
N ALA A 47 -33.23 41.28 -12.39
CA ALA A 47 -33.27 42.01 -13.66
C ALA A 47 -33.79 43.44 -13.49
N ALA A 48 -34.81 43.65 -12.65
CA ALA A 48 -35.27 44.99 -12.28
C ALA A 48 -34.15 45.80 -11.60
N HIS A 49 -33.33 45.14 -10.77
CA HIS A 49 -32.18 45.78 -10.14
C HIS A 49 -31.06 46.10 -11.15
N THR A 50 -30.73 45.17 -12.05
CA THR A 50 -29.70 45.34 -13.10
C THR A 50 -30.12 46.39 -14.14
N GLN A 51 -31.41 46.47 -14.50
CA GLN A 51 -31.95 47.50 -15.40
C GLN A 51 -31.90 48.91 -14.78
N THR A 52 -31.84 49.03 -13.45
CA THR A 52 -31.63 50.31 -12.75
C THR A 52 -30.17 50.73 -12.59
N GLY A 53 -29.22 49.86 -12.99
CA GLY A 53 -27.91 50.18 -13.56
C GLY A 53 -26.85 50.96 -12.75
N PHE A 54 -27.17 51.71 -11.68
CA PHE A 54 -26.18 52.53 -10.99
C PHE A 54 -26.41 52.61 -9.47
N VAL A 55 -25.45 52.07 -8.72
CA VAL A 55 -25.43 52.11 -7.23
C VAL A 55 -24.79 53.41 -6.69
N LEU A 56 -24.15 54.24 -7.53
CA LEU A 56 -23.30 55.36 -7.04
C LEU A 56 -23.34 56.65 -7.87
N ARG A 57 -24.51 57.07 -8.36
CA ARG A 57 -24.74 58.48 -8.71
C ARG A 57 -26.09 58.89 -8.14
N ARG A 58 -26.13 59.98 -7.36
CA ARG A 58 -27.39 60.70 -7.06
C ARG A 58 -27.90 61.29 -8.38
N PHE A 59 -28.48 60.46 -9.24
CA PHE A 59 -29.10 60.91 -10.49
C PHE A 59 -30.59 61.23 -10.32
N ASN A 60 -31.19 60.84 -9.19
CA ASN A 60 -32.55 61.22 -8.81
C ASN A 60 -32.46 62.30 -7.72
N LEU A 61 -32.64 63.56 -8.09
CA LEU A 61 -32.86 64.69 -7.14
C LEU A 61 -34.30 64.70 -6.60
N ASP A 62 -35.15 63.85 -7.17
CA ASP A 62 -36.59 63.69 -6.98
C ASP A 62 -36.93 62.72 -5.83
N LYS A 63 -35.96 61.98 -5.29
CA LYS A 63 -36.10 61.22 -4.03
C LYS A 63 -35.47 61.98 -2.88
N SER A 64 -36.15 61.99 -1.73
CA SER A 64 -35.56 62.49 -0.49
C SER A 64 -34.32 61.68 -0.14
N GLN A 65 -33.34 62.35 0.47
CA GLN A 65 -32.10 61.72 0.91
C GLN A 65 -32.37 60.52 1.83
N ASP A 66 -33.34 60.67 2.74
CA ASP A 66 -33.78 59.60 3.64
C ASP A 66 -34.28 58.34 2.90
N ALA A 67 -35.00 58.50 1.79
CA ALA A 67 -35.49 57.36 1.01
C ALA A 67 -34.36 56.63 0.25
N TYR A 68 -33.30 57.36 -0.13
CA TYR A 68 -32.11 56.77 -0.73
C TYR A 68 -31.28 56.01 0.31
N ASP A 69 -31.06 56.62 1.47
CA ASP A 69 -30.27 56.00 2.55
C ASP A 69 -30.99 54.75 3.10
N ALA A 70 -32.31 54.76 3.22
CA ALA A 70 -33.11 53.59 3.59
C ALA A 70 -33.02 52.44 2.56
N GLU A 71 -33.03 52.78 1.26
CA GLU A 71 -32.88 51.78 0.18
C GLU A 71 -31.47 51.18 0.18
N LEU A 72 -30.45 52.01 0.41
CA LEU A 72 -29.05 51.59 0.49
C LEU A 72 -28.81 50.72 1.73
N GLU A 73 -29.40 51.06 2.87
CA GLU A 73 -29.35 50.25 4.08
C GLU A 73 -30.06 48.90 3.87
N ARG A 74 -31.22 48.87 3.19
CA ARG A 74 -31.91 47.62 2.86
C ARG A 74 -31.06 46.74 1.93
N MET A 75 -30.44 47.33 0.90
CA MET A 75 -29.56 46.62 -0.02
C MET A 75 -28.34 46.05 0.71
N ASN A 76 -27.69 46.88 1.53
CA ASN A 76 -26.50 46.48 2.28
C ASN A 76 -26.83 45.36 3.28
N SER A 77 -27.99 45.46 3.95
CA SER A 77 -28.51 44.40 4.83
C SER A 77 -28.78 43.09 4.06
N SER A 78 -29.33 43.19 2.84
CA SER A 78 -29.55 42.02 1.97
C SER A 78 -28.24 41.36 1.54
N LEU A 79 -27.24 42.16 1.11
CA LEU A 79 -25.93 41.66 0.71
C LEU A 79 -25.16 41.05 1.89
N ALA A 80 -25.32 41.61 3.09
CA ALA A 80 -24.74 41.05 4.30
C ALA A 80 -25.38 39.69 4.64
N ALA A 81 -26.70 39.56 4.52
CA ALA A 81 -27.41 38.31 4.74
C ALA A 81 -26.99 37.23 3.72
N GLU A 82 -26.91 37.58 2.43
CA GLU A 82 -26.43 36.66 1.39
C GLU A 82 -24.99 36.20 1.65
N ASN A 83 -24.10 37.12 2.04
CA ASN A 83 -22.74 36.76 2.43
C ASN A 83 -22.70 35.80 3.63
N GLN A 84 -23.57 35.98 4.63
CA GLN A 84 -23.66 35.05 5.75
C GLN A 84 -24.12 33.67 5.31
N THR A 85 -25.11 33.58 4.42
CA THR A 85 -25.56 32.30 3.83
C THR A 85 -24.44 31.63 3.07
N LEU A 86 -23.74 32.35 2.19
CA LEU A 86 -22.59 31.81 1.44
C LEU A 86 -21.47 31.35 2.37
N GLN A 87 -21.23 32.06 3.47
CA GLN A 87 -20.25 31.62 4.47
C GLN A 87 -20.69 30.34 5.19
N HIS A 88 -21.97 30.20 5.49
CA HIS A 88 -22.52 28.99 6.08
C HIS A 88 -22.41 27.79 5.11
N ASP A 89 -22.79 27.97 3.85
CA ASP A 89 -22.72 26.93 2.82
C ASP A 89 -21.26 26.51 2.57
N ASN A 90 -20.33 27.47 2.49
CA ASN A 90 -18.90 27.16 2.39
C ASN A 90 -18.39 26.35 3.59
N LYS A 91 -18.86 26.64 4.82
CA LYS A 91 -18.51 25.84 6.00
C LYS A 91 -19.06 24.43 5.89
N GLN A 92 -20.30 24.27 5.44
CA GLN A 92 -20.92 22.96 5.23
C GLN A 92 -20.17 22.14 4.18
N LEU A 93 -19.84 22.74 3.03
CA LEU A 93 -19.01 22.10 2.01
C LEU A 93 -17.63 21.70 2.56
N GLY A 94 -17.02 22.56 3.38
CA GLY A 94 -15.76 22.25 4.05
C GLY A 94 -15.85 21.15 5.12
N VAL A 95 -17.03 20.91 5.71
CA VAL A 95 -17.28 19.72 6.57
C VAL A 95 -17.39 18.48 5.70
N LEU A 96 -18.20 18.54 4.64
CA LEU A 96 -18.46 17.41 3.76
C LEU A 96 -17.17 16.89 3.08
N ILE A 97 -16.29 17.80 2.64
CA ILE A 97 -14.98 17.41 2.08
C ILE A 97 -14.16 16.63 3.12
N ARG A 98 -14.12 17.07 4.38
CA ARG A 98 -13.39 16.37 5.45
C ARG A 98 -13.98 14.99 5.75
N GLU A 99 -15.30 14.84 5.67
CA GLU A 99 -15.95 13.53 5.81
C GLU A 99 -15.58 12.60 4.65
N TYR A 100 -15.54 13.10 3.41
CA TYR A 100 -15.07 12.32 2.27
C TYR A 100 -13.60 11.92 2.39
N GLU A 101 -12.73 12.85 2.82
CA GLU A 101 -11.33 12.55 3.08
C GLU A 101 -11.16 11.50 4.18
N GLN A 102 -11.90 11.63 5.29
CA GLN A 102 -11.87 10.68 6.39
C GLN A 102 -12.37 9.29 5.99
N THR A 103 -13.47 9.22 5.23
CA THR A 103 -14.02 7.95 4.74
C THR A 103 -13.05 7.28 3.77
N LEU A 104 -12.41 8.04 2.87
CA LEU A 104 -11.40 7.53 1.97
C LEU A 104 -10.19 6.99 2.74
N GLU A 105 -9.68 7.73 3.73
CA GLU A 105 -8.55 7.25 4.54
C GLU A 105 -8.91 5.97 5.31
N SER A 106 -10.12 5.90 5.88
CA SER A 106 -10.61 4.70 6.58
C SER A 106 -10.68 3.48 5.65
N VAL A 107 -11.28 3.66 4.46
CA VAL A 107 -11.40 2.60 3.45
C VAL A 107 -10.02 2.16 2.97
N MET A 108 -9.15 3.09 2.61
CA MET A 108 -7.80 2.78 2.16
C MET A 108 -6.97 2.09 3.23
N SER A 109 -7.08 2.50 4.51
CA SER A 109 -6.45 1.82 5.64
C SER A 109 -6.97 0.39 5.82
N ALA A 110 -8.28 0.16 5.66
CA ALA A 110 -8.86 -1.18 5.70
C ALA A 110 -8.37 -2.06 4.54
N PHE A 111 -8.31 -1.52 3.31
CA PHE A 111 -7.76 -2.23 2.16
C PHE A 111 -6.28 -2.58 2.34
N ARG A 112 -5.46 -1.64 2.81
CA ARG A 112 -4.03 -1.88 3.09
C ARG A 112 -3.83 -2.96 4.16
N ARG A 113 -4.66 -2.96 5.21
CA ARG A 113 -4.64 -4.03 6.24
C ARG A 113 -5.00 -5.38 5.65
N ARG A 114 -6.17 -5.47 4.99
CA ARG A 114 -6.64 -6.73 4.40
C ARG A 114 -5.69 -7.28 3.34
N ALA A 115 -5.09 -6.41 2.51
CA ALA A 115 -4.09 -6.82 1.53
C ALA A 115 -2.85 -7.43 2.20
N ARG A 116 -2.36 -6.82 3.29
CA ARG A 116 -1.27 -7.40 4.07
C ARG A 116 -1.65 -8.74 4.70
N ASP A 117 -2.84 -8.83 5.32
CA ASP A 117 -3.29 -10.08 5.96
C ASP A 117 -3.40 -11.22 4.93
N VAL A 118 -3.89 -10.93 3.73
CA VAL A 118 -3.94 -11.90 2.62
C VAL A 118 -2.54 -12.32 2.19
N GLN A 119 -1.63 -11.36 2.01
CA GLN A 119 -0.24 -11.67 1.65
C GLN A 119 0.48 -12.51 2.70
N GLU A 120 0.28 -12.21 3.99
CA GLU A 120 0.83 -12.99 5.09
C GLU A 120 0.26 -14.41 5.11
N HIS A 121 -1.05 -14.57 4.87
CA HIS A 121 -1.69 -15.88 4.79
C HIS A 121 -1.18 -16.71 3.60
N GLU A 122 -1.07 -16.12 2.41
CA GLU A 122 -0.54 -16.78 1.21
C GLU A 122 0.91 -17.22 1.42
N LEU A 123 1.76 -16.35 1.99
CA LEU A 123 3.15 -16.69 2.29
C LEU A 123 3.26 -17.80 3.35
N ALA A 124 2.40 -17.80 4.37
CA ALA A 124 2.37 -18.86 5.37
C ALA A 124 2.00 -20.20 4.75
N LEU A 125 1.01 -20.21 3.84
CA LEU A 125 0.58 -21.40 3.12
C LEU A 125 1.69 -21.96 2.22
N ILE A 126 2.38 -21.08 1.50
CA ILE A 126 3.54 -21.46 0.67
C ILE A 126 4.61 -22.12 1.53
N ARG A 127 5.01 -21.50 2.64
CA ARG A 127 6.01 -22.06 3.56
C ARG A 127 5.61 -23.42 4.13
N GLU A 128 4.33 -23.60 4.45
CA GLU A 128 3.81 -24.89 4.94
C GLU A 128 3.92 -25.98 3.88
N TYR A 129 3.50 -25.70 2.64
CA TYR A 129 3.57 -26.67 1.56
C TYR A 129 5.01 -26.95 1.12
N GLU A 130 5.88 -25.95 1.10
CA GLU A 130 7.31 -26.12 0.85
C GLU A 130 7.94 -27.04 1.91
N SER A 131 7.65 -26.81 3.19
CA SER A 131 8.14 -27.66 4.28
C SER A 131 7.67 -29.12 4.13
N LYS A 132 6.39 -29.34 3.82
CA LYS A 132 5.85 -30.69 3.58
C LYS A 132 6.48 -31.35 2.35
N LEU A 133 6.71 -30.59 1.29
CA LEU A 133 7.32 -31.09 0.06
C LEU A 133 8.75 -31.56 0.31
N ILE A 134 9.56 -30.73 1.00
CA ILE A 134 10.94 -31.07 1.38
C ILE A 134 10.96 -32.29 2.31
N ALA A 135 10.08 -32.35 3.30
CA ALA A 135 10.00 -33.49 4.21
C ALA A 135 9.71 -34.80 3.44
N ARG A 136 8.75 -34.78 2.52
CA ARG A 136 8.41 -35.93 1.69
C ARG A 136 9.55 -36.34 0.75
N GLU A 137 10.23 -35.38 0.14
CA GLU A 137 11.40 -35.65 -0.70
C GLU A 137 12.55 -36.28 0.11
N SER A 138 12.79 -35.78 1.33
CA SER A 138 13.80 -36.37 2.22
C SER A 138 13.47 -37.81 2.62
N GLU A 139 12.19 -38.11 2.90
CA GLU A 139 11.73 -39.46 3.21
C GLU A 139 11.92 -40.41 2.01
N ASP A 140 11.53 -39.97 0.81
CA ASP A 140 11.72 -40.74 -0.43
C ASP A 140 13.21 -41.05 -0.67
N LEU A 141 14.10 -40.06 -0.49
CA LEU A 141 15.54 -40.23 -0.64
C LEU A 141 16.12 -41.21 0.39
N LEU A 142 15.67 -41.12 1.65
CA LEU A 142 16.06 -42.07 2.70
C LEU A 142 15.61 -43.49 2.39
N LEU A 143 14.37 -43.66 1.90
CA LEU A 143 13.86 -44.96 1.46
C LEU A 143 14.68 -45.52 0.29
N ALA A 144 14.98 -44.71 -0.72
CA ALA A 144 15.80 -45.12 -1.87
C ALA A 144 17.22 -45.53 -1.45
N LEU A 145 17.85 -44.75 -0.56
CA LEU A 145 19.17 -45.06 -0.01
C LEU A 145 19.15 -46.36 0.79
N SER A 146 18.16 -46.54 1.66
CA SER A 146 18.03 -47.77 2.47
C SER A 146 17.85 -49.01 1.59
N ALA A 147 17.07 -48.91 0.51
CA ALA A 147 16.88 -49.99 -0.46
C ALA A 147 18.17 -50.31 -1.22
N SER A 148 18.90 -49.30 -1.67
CA SER A 148 20.21 -49.47 -2.35
C SER A 148 21.26 -50.09 -1.43
N THR A 149 21.31 -49.65 -0.17
CA THR A 149 22.20 -50.20 0.85
C THR A 149 21.85 -51.66 1.16
N ALA A 150 20.56 -51.99 1.28
CA ALA A 150 20.10 -53.37 1.50
C ALA A 150 20.44 -54.28 0.31
N GLN A 151 20.26 -53.79 -0.92
CA GLN A 151 20.65 -54.51 -2.14
C GLN A 151 22.17 -54.75 -2.18
N SER A 152 22.96 -53.73 -1.89
CA SER A 152 24.43 -53.83 -1.84
C SER A 152 24.90 -54.81 -0.76
N ALA A 153 24.26 -54.80 0.42
CA ALA A 153 24.55 -55.75 1.50
C ALA A 153 24.18 -57.19 1.09
N ALA A 154 23.05 -57.41 0.42
CA ALA A 154 22.66 -58.72 -0.09
C ALA A 154 23.63 -59.23 -1.16
N LEU A 155 24.03 -58.39 -2.12
CA LEU A 155 25.06 -58.72 -3.11
C LEU A 155 26.40 -59.05 -2.46
N GLY A 156 26.80 -58.32 -1.41
CA GLY A 156 27.99 -58.62 -0.62
C GLY A 156 27.93 -60.00 0.04
N ARG A 157 26.79 -60.35 0.66
CA ARG A 157 26.57 -61.69 1.25
C ARG A 157 26.64 -62.79 0.19
N ILE A 158 26.02 -62.59 -0.97
CA ILE A 158 26.05 -63.54 -2.09
C ILE A 158 27.48 -63.71 -2.62
N SER A 159 28.20 -62.60 -2.85
CA SER A 159 29.60 -62.61 -3.29
C SER A 159 30.50 -63.36 -2.31
N ASN A 160 30.32 -63.14 -1.01
CA ASN A 160 31.07 -63.86 0.03
C ASN A 160 30.73 -65.36 0.04
N MET A 161 29.45 -65.72 -0.07
CA MET A 161 29.03 -67.12 -0.16
C MET A 161 29.61 -67.81 -1.40
N LEU A 162 29.56 -67.14 -2.56
CA LEU A 162 30.13 -67.64 -3.81
C LEU A 162 31.64 -67.85 -3.68
N ARG A 163 32.37 -66.89 -3.11
CA ARG A 163 33.81 -67.04 -2.83
C ARG A 163 34.09 -68.21 -1.89
N ARG A 164 33.28 -68.42 -0.85
CA ARG A 164 33.39 -69.58 0.05
C ARG A 164 33.14 -70.90 -0.68
N LEU A 165 32.09 -70.99 -1.49
CA LEU A 165 31.79 -72.18 -2.30
C LEU A 165 32.91 -72.50 -3.30
N MET A 166 33.46 -71.47 -3.96
CA MET A 166 34.58 -71.63 -4.88
C MET A 166 35.84 -72.13 -4.17
N ARG A 167 36.11 -71.71 -2.93
CA ARG A 167 37.23 -72.24 -2.12
C ARG A 167 37.04 -73.70 -1.75
N ILE A 168 35.84 -74.07 -1.28
CA ILE A 168 35.50 -75.46 -0.93
C ILE A 168 35.63 -76.37 -2.16
N LEU A 169 35.17 -75.93 -3.33
CA LEU A 169 35.24 -76.71 -4.58
C LEU A 169 36.69 -77.01 -5.00
N HIS A 170 37.62 -76.09 -4.74
CA HIS A 170 39.05 -76.28 -5.01
C HIS A 170 39.80 -77.03 -3.90
N GLY A 171 39.11 -77.52 -2.87
CA GLY A 171 39.71 -78.30 -1.79
C GLY A 171 40.32 -77.47 -0.65
N GLU A 172 40.04 -76.17 -0.59
CA GLU A 172 40.43 -75.30 0.54
C GLU A 172 39.37 -75.33 1.66
N ASP A 173 39.78 -75.57 2.91
CA ASP A 173 38.86 -75.63 4.06
C ASP A 173 38.23 -74.26 4.39
N ALA A 174 36.91 -74.25 4.60
CA ALA A 174 36.11 -73.04 4.83
C ALA A 174 36.42 -72.28 6.13
N LYS A 175 37.26 -72.81 7.01
CA LYS A 175 37.58 -72.24 8.34
C LYS A 175 38.81 -71.34 8.35
N GLY A 176 39.57 -71.24 7.25
CA GLY A 176 40.89 -70.59 7.24
C GLY A 176 40.91 -69.06 7.14
N ALA A 177 39.78 -68.34 7.12
CA ALA A 177 39.79 -66.91 6.80
C ALA A 177 38.88 -66.00 7.65
N ASP A 178 38.38 -66.47 8.80
CA ASP A 178 37.53 -65.66 9.69
C ASP A 178 38.07 -65.57 11.15
N THR A 179 39.38 -65.74 11.35
CA THR A 179 40.02 -65.17 12.55
C THR A 179 40.64 -63.84 12.15
N PRO A 180 40.04 -62.68 12.47
CA PRO A 180 40.86 -61.50 12.63
C PRO A 180 41.77 -61.80 13.83
N GLU A 181 42.99 -62.26 13.56
CA GLU A 181 44.05 -62.11 14.54
C GLU A 181 44.06 -60.64 14.92
N ALA A 182 43.84 -60.40 16.22
CA ALA A 182 43.94 -59.09 16.83
C ALA A 182 45.38 -58.60 16.68
N ASN A 183 45.68 -58.03 15.51
CA ASN A 183 46.78 -57.13 15.34
C ASN A 183 46.40 -55.87 16.14
N LYS A 184 46.72 -55.88 17.43
CA LYS A 184 46.81 -54.70 18.30
C LYS A 184 47.97 -53.82 17.81
N GLY A 185 47.85 -53.37 16.57
CA GLY A 185 48.74 -52.45 15.90
C GLY A 185 47.94 -51.23 15.53
N ASN A 186 47.72 -50.37 16.51
CA ASN A 186 47.70 -48.91 16.32
C ASN A 186 46.91 -48.43 15.10
N MET A 187 45.60 -48.67 15.04
CA MET A 187 44.71 -47.88 14.20
C MET A 187 44.01 -46.87 15.11
N GLY A 188 44.44 -45.62 15.02
CA GLY A 188 43.72 -44.50 15.61
C GLY A 188 42.29 -44.56 15.07
N GLU A 189 41.37 -44.73 16.02
CA GLU A 189 39.95 -44.45 15.90
C GLU A 189 39.83 -43.03 15.33
N PHE A 190 39.79 -42.96 14.01
CA PHE A 190 39.70 -41.71 13.27
C PHE A 190 38.24 -41.31 13.29
N ASP A 191 37.94 -40.61 14.37
CA ASP A 191 36.90 -39.66 14.72
C ASP A 191 36.41 -38.76 13.55
N PHE A 192 36.02 -39.33 12.41
CA PHE A 192 35.54 -38.58 11.24
C PHE A 192 34.06 -38.21 11.37
N GLU A 193 33.22 -39.09 11.94
CA GLU A 193 31.79 -38.80 12.11
C GLU A 193 31.56 -37.74 13.19
N GLU A 194 32.20 -37.82 14.37
CA GLU A 194 32.08 -36.76 15.38
C GLU A 194 32.72 -35.44 14.92
N LYS A 195 33.78 -35.47 14.09
CA LYS A 195 34.35 -34.24 13.51
C LYS A 195 33.46 -33.60 12.44
N GLU A 196 32.81 -34.40 11.60
CA GLU A 196 31.85 -33.87 10.61
C GLU A 196 30.65 -33.24 11.32
N ASP A 197 30.09 -33.92 12.32
CA ASP A 197 28.99 -33.39 13.12
C ASP A 197 29.39 -32.12 13.89
N TRP A 198 30.60 -32.09 14.47
CA TRP A 198 31.13 -30.91 15.14
C TRP A 198 31.40 -29.75 14.17
N SER A 199 31.84 -30.04 12.94
CA SER A 199 32.05 -29.02 11.91
C SER A 199 30.73 -28.41 11.42
N LEU A 200 29.71 -29.24 11.21
CA LEU A 200 28.40 -28.80 10.73
C LEU A 200 27.66 -28.00 11.80
N GLU A 201 27.69 -28.47 13.05
CA GLU A 201 27.10 -27.77 14.19
C GLU A 201 27.78 -26.41 14.42
N ARG A 202 29.11 -26.37 14.30
CA ARG A 202 29.89 -25.14 14.38
C ARG A 202 29.56 -24.15 13.27
N ASP A 203 29.41 -24.59 12.03
CA ASP A 203 29.07 -23.73 10.89
C ASP A 203 27.63 -23.20 10.97
N CYS A 204 26.71 -24.04 11.46
CA CYS A 204 25.32 -23.63 11.73
C CYS A 204 25.25 -22.57 12.83
N GLU A 205 26.00 -22.75 13.92
CA GLU A 205 26.07 -21.79 15.02
C GLU A 205 26.77 -20.50 14.60
N LEU A 206 27.86 -20.57 13.80
CA LEU A 206 28.51 -19.39 13.22
C LEU A 206 27.52 -18.57 12.38
N SER A 207 26.79 -19.22 11.46
CA SER A 207 25.84 -18.54 10.59
C SER A 207 24.71 -17.85 11.37
N ARG A 208 24.29 -18.43 12.49
CA ARG A 208 23.30 -17.83 13.39
C ARG A 208 23.87 -16.61 14.10
N LEU A 209 25.06 -16.75 14.68
CA LEU A 209 25.75 -15.67 15.39
C LEU A 209 26.11 -14.51 14.47
N GLU A 210 26.44 -14.76 13.21
CA GLU A 210 26.71 -13.74 12.19
C GLU A 210 25.45 -12.93 11.87
N ARG A 211 24.30 -13.59 11.71
CA ARG A 211 23.01 -12.90 11.51
C ARG A 211 22.63 -12.05 12.72
N GLU A 212 22.82 -12.59 13.92
CA GLU A 212 22.54 -11.83 15.16
C GLU A 212 23.48 -10.63 15.30
N ASN A 213 24.78 -10.81 15.03
CA ASN A 213 25.74 -9.70 15.02
C ASN A 213 25.40 -8.66 13.96
N ALA A 214 24.96 -9.06 12.77
CA ALA A 214 24.55 -8.13 11.71
C ALA A 214 23.35 -7.27 12.15
N VAL A 215 22.37 -7.88 12.83
CA VAL A 215 21.21 -7.17 13.40
C VAL A 215 21.65 -6.21 14.51
N LEU A 216 22.52 -6.66 15.43
CA LEU A 216 23.06 -5.81 16.50
C LEU A 216 23.88 -4.63 15.96
N ARG A 217 24.70 -4.87 14.93
CA ARG A 217 25.48 -3.83 14.24
C ARG A 217 24.58 -2.82 13.54
N ARG A 218 23.48 -3.27 12.92
CA ARG A 218 22.44 -2.39 12.37
C ARG A 218 21.76 -1.55 13.45
N MET A 219 21.46 -2.13 14.61
CA MET A 219 20.85 -1.40 15.74
C MET A 219 21.79 -0.37 16.36
N LEU A 220 23.10 -0.64 16.39
CA LEU A 220 24.11 0.31 16.88
C LEU A 220 24.61 1.29 15.81
N GLY A 221 24.07 1.28 14.59
CA GLY A 221 24.45 2.20 13.51
C GLY A 221 25.88 2.00 12.99
N MET A 222 26.47 0.83 13.23
CA MET A 222 27.81 0.45 12.76
C MET A 222 27.65 -0.42 11.51
N GLU A 223 27.27 0.18 10.39
CA GLU A 223 27.12 -0.53 9.12
C GLU A 223 28.50 -0.76 8.49
N VAL A 224 29.04 -1.97 8.64
CA VAL A 224 30.22 -2.42 7.88
C VAL A 224 29.70 -2.87 6.51
N GLN A 225 30.03 -2.09 5.48
CA GLN A 225 29.85 -2.46 4.09
C GLN A 225 30.60 -3.77 3.84
N GLU A 226 29.89 -4.84 3.49
CA GLU A 226 30.51 -6.13 3.13
C GLU A 226 31.45 -5.88 1.94
N ILE A 227 32.74 -6.12 2.17
CA ILE A 227 33.76 -6.01 1.15
C ILE A 227 33.59 -7.21 0.22
N ASP A 228 33.19 -6.94 -1.02
CA ASP A 228 33.15 -7.91 -2.10
C ASP A 228 34.47 -8.72 -2.16
N PRO A 229 34.43 -10.07 -2.19
CA PRO A 229 35.62 -10.91 -2.18
C PRO A 229 36.45 -10.85 -3.48
N ASN A 230 36.13 -9.97 -4.44
CA ASN A 230 36.88 -9.80 -5.69
C ASN A 230 37.73 -8.52 -5.75
N THR A 231 37.87 -7.78 -4.65
CA THR A 231 38.78 -6.62 -4.61
C THR A 231 40.08 -7.00 -3.93
N LYS A 232 41.15 -7.14 -4.73
CA LYS A 232 42.52 -7.37 -4.26
C LYS A 232 42.88 -6.36 -3.16
N CYS A 233 43.12 -6.89 -1.96
CA CYS A 233 43.70 -6.16 -0.86
C CYS A 233 45.16 -5.82 -1.22
N ILE A 234 45.43 -4.55 -1.50
CA ILE A 234 46.77 -3.98 -1.35
C ILE A 234 46.78 -3.34 0.03
N THR A 235 47.32 -4.05 1.01
CA THR A 235 47.78 -3.43 2.25
C THR A 235 49.09 -2.74 1.98
N ASP A 236 49.17 -1.44 2.25
CA ASP A 236 50.38 -0.76 2.76
C ASP A 236 49.95 0.60 3.34
N TYR A 237 50.03 0.72 4.66
CA TYR A 237 50.10 2.00 5.40
C TYR A 237 51.59 2.37 5.57
N PRO A 238 52.01 3.58 6.01
CA PRO A 238 51.31 4.85 6.28
C PRO A 238 52.05 6.12 5.77
N ALA A 239 51.43 7.31 5.91
CA ALA A 239 52.03 8.65 6.23
C ALA A 239 51.17 9.76 5.61
N ASP A 240 50.39 10.50 6.40
CA ASP A 240 50.76 11.76 7.06
C ASP A 240 50.57 13.01 6.17
N HIS A 241 50.12 14.10 6.80
CA HIS A 241 49.89 15.46 6.30
C HIS A 241 48.51 15.82 5.70
N SER A 242 47.71 16.45 6.57
CA SER A 242 47.04 17.77 6.39
C SER A 242 46.65 18.22 4.98
N HIS A 243 45.37 18.56 4.77
CA HIS A 243 44.86 19.87 4.29
C HIS A 243 43.37 19.77 3.90
N LEU A 244 42.52 20.59 4.54
CA LEU A 244 41.31 21.16 3.91
C LEU A 244 41.76 22.36 3.02
N PRO A 245 40.97 22.92 2.06
CA PRO A 245 39.54 22.73 1.76
C PRO A 245 39.17 22.67 0.24
N GLY A 246 37.91 22.30 -0.06
CA GLY A 246 37.13 22.98 -1.13
C GLY A 246 36.68 22.17 -2.36
N SER A 247 35.43 22.46 -2.74
CA SER A 247 34.78 22.35 -4.06
C SER A 247 33.91 21.12 -4.38
N HIS A 248 32.60 21.36 -4.32
CA HIS A 248 31.54 20.74 -5.12
C HIS A 248 31.78 21.00 -6.63
N PRO A 249 31.33 20.10 -7.55
CA PRO A 249 29.94 20.14 -8.05
C PRO A 249 29.30 18.74 -8.19
N ASP A 250 28.06 18.60 -7.71
CA ASP A 250 26.86 18.31 -8.50
C ASP A 250 26.82 16.94 -9.19
N SER A 251 25.94 16.06 -8.68
CA SER A 251 25.09 15.20 -9.50
C SER A 251 23.90 14.67 -8.69
N SER A 252 22.79 15.37 -8.89
CA SER A 252 21.38 14.96 -8.84
C SER A 252 21.02 13.54 -8.40
N ASN A 253 20.16 13.44 -7.38
CA ASN A 253 19.06 12.49 -7.37
C ASN A 253 17.81 13.15 -6.76
N HIS A 254 16.98 13.69 -7.64
CA HIS A 254 15.75 14.40 -7.32
C HIS A 254 14.60 13.39 -7.20
N ILE A 255 14.02 13.28 -6.01
CA ILE A 255 12.75 12.59 -5.76
C ILE A 255 11.61 13.41 -6.40
N PRO A 256 10.63 12.82 -7.12
CA PRO A 256 9.52 13.58 -7.71
C PRO A 256 8.55 14.04 -6.61
N GLN A 257 8.40 15.35 -6.44
CA GLN A 257 7.30 15.94 -5.67
C GLN A 257 6.03 16.03 -6.54
N PRO A 258 4.83 15.84 -5.96
CA PRO A 258 3.57 16.06 -6.66
C PRO A 258 3.36 17.55 -7.00
N PRO A 259 2.64 17.86 -8.09
CA PRO A 259 2.51 19.23 -8.59
C PRO A 259 1.73 20.10 -7.61
N GLN A 260 2.38 21.17 -7.12
CA GLN A 260 1.68 22.21 -6.38
C GLN A 260 0.75 23.00 -7.30
N PRO A 261 -0.45 23.39 -6.82
CA PRO A 261 -1.35 24.22 -7.59
C PRO A 261 -0.71 25.60 -7.83
N GLN A 262 -0.46 25.90 -9.10
CA GLN A 262 -0.04 27.22 -9.54
C GLN A 262 -1.03 28.26 -9.03
N ARG A 263 -0.58 29.09 -8.08
CA ARG A 263 -1.27 30.34 -7.74
C ARG A 263 -1.28 31.19 -9.01
N ARG A 264 -2.42 31.20 -9.71
CA ARG A 264 -2.71 32.22 -10.71
C ARG A 264 -2.69 33.56 -9.99
N ILE A 265 -1.58 34.27 -10.13
CA ILE A 265 -1.43 35.66 -9.70
C ILE A 265 -2.44 36.45 -10.53
N LEU A 266 -3.57 36.83 -9.92
CA LEU A 266 -4.44 37.85 -10.50
C LEU A 266 -3.60 39.13 -10.64
N GLY A 267 -3.67 39.73 -11.83
CA GLY A 267 -2.82 40.82 -12.29
C GLY A 267 -2.68 41.97 -11.30
N GLY A 268 -1.44 42.24 -10.92
CA GLY A 268 -1.03 43.37 -10.10
C GLY A 268 0.45 43.26 -9.75
N ALA A 269 1.13 44.40 -9.59
CA ALA A 269 2.54 44.42 -9.22
C ALA A 269 2.79 43.61 -7.92
N PRO A 270 3.90 42.88 -7.82
CA PRO A 270 4.19 42.02 -6.66
C PRO A 270 4.14 42.83 -5.36
N GLY A 271 3.35 42.36 -4.39
CA GLY A 271 3.19 42.98 -3.06
C GLY A 271 1.93 43.82 -2.85
N THR A 272 1.10 44.02 -3.89
CA THR A 272 -0.08 44.92 -3.81
C THR A 272 -1.36 44.25 -3.30
N VAL A 273 -1.41 42.92 -3.31
CA VAL A 273 -2.63 42.14 -3.03
C VAL A 273 -2.47 41.34 -1.74
N GLY A 274 -3.36 41.58 -0.77
CA GLY A 274 -3.38 40.85 0.50
C GLY A 274 -3.78 39.37 0.34
N PRO A 275 -3.68 38.56 1.42
CA PRO A 275 -3.98 37.12 1.38
C PRO A 275 -5.43 36.76 0.98
N TYR A 276 -6.32 37.75 0.88
CA TYR A 276 -7.72 37.61 0.46
C TYR A 276 -8.06 38.36 -0.84
N GLY A 277 -7.07 38.74 -1.66
CA GLY A 277 -7.36 39.33 -2.98
C GLY A 277 -7.72 40.82 -2.98
N THR A 278 -7.57 41.53 -1.85
CA THR A 278 -7.92 42.96 -1.73
C THR A 278 -6.68 43.86 -1.87
N TYR A 279 -6.81 44.94 -2.66
CA TYR A 279 -5.75 45.94 -2.84
C TYR A 279 -5.60 46.80 -1.58
N LYS A 280 -4.37 46.99 -1.10
CA LYS A 280 -4.10 47.89 0.03
C LYS A 280 -4.41 49.34 -0.37
N LYS A 281 -5.37 49.97 0.30
CA LYS A 281 -5.63 51.43 0.16
C LYS A 281 -4.36 52.19 0.57
N GLY A 282 -3.78 52.93 -0.37
CA GLY A 282 -2.67 53.85 -0.10
C GLY A 282 -3.11 54.94 0.89
N LYS A 283 -2.23 55.29 1.84
CA LYS A 283 -2.41 56.46 2.70
C LYS A 283 -2.36 57.73 1.83
N PRO A 284 -3.29 58.69 1.98
CA PRO A 284 -3.14 60.00 1.38
C PRO A 284 -2.03 60.76 2.13
N GLY A 285 -1.08 61.31 1.38
CA GLY A 285 -0.15 62.35 1.83
C GLY A 285 -0.70 63.73 1.55
#